data_AF-A0A1V4UIJ6-F1
#
_entry.id   AF-A0A1V4UIJ6-F1
#
_cell.length_a   1.000
_cell.length_b   1.000
_cell.length_c   1.000
_cell.angle_alpha   90.00
_cell.angle_beta   90.00
_cell.angle_gamma   90.00
#
_symmetry.space_group_name_H-M   'P 1'
#
loop_
_entity.id
_entity.type
_entity.pdbx_description
1 polymer ?
#
loop_
_entity_poly.entity_id
_entity_poly.type
_entity_poly.pdbx_seq_one_letter_code
_entity_poly.pdbx_strand_id
1 'polypeptide(L)'
;MKRKIITIDEEKCTGCGQCIPDCPEGALQLIEGKARLVSDLFCDGLGACIGTCPEGAISVIEREAGAYDENAVMDNVAPQGAAVIRAHLEHLLNHGERALYTQAIEYLDRHQIPVPDHRIMGHHPDIESRGHPSFAGCPGSAARSIPRKPGGTPVEQATGSASELRQWPVQLALLNPRASYFENADILIAADCVPFAYGSFHRDLLRGKIVIIFCPKLDSDIEKYIAKLSEIFSTHAINSITAVHMEVPCCTGVLYVINQALARSGKTIPVKEITISIDGQVV
;
A
#
# COMPACT_ATOMS: atom_id res chain seq x y z
N MET A 1 -1.50 19.18 -2.78
CA MET A 1 -2.29 18.84 -1.57
C MET A 1 -1.32 18.79 -0.39
N LYS A 2 -1.64 19.39 0.76
CA LYS A 2 -0.78 19.25 1.95
C LYS A 2 -0.84 17.81 2.46
N ARG A 3 0.32 17.17 2.67
CA ARG A 3 0.43 15.80 3.21
C ARG A 3 1.34 15.83 4.43
N LYS A 4 1.05 14.94 5.38
CA LYS A 4 1.94 14.65 6.51
C LYS A 4 3.09 13.78 6.00
N ILE A 5 4.31 14.22 6.21
CA ILE A 5 5.54 13.54 5.76
C ILE A 5 6.54 13.53 6.90
N ILE A 6 7.32 12.46 6.97
CA ILE A 6 8.38 12.30 7.95
C ILE A 6 9.59 13.13 7.56
N THR A 7 10.16 13.85 8.53
CA THR A 7 11.46 14.53 8.39
C THR A 7 12.43 13.99 9.43
N ILE A 8 13.73 13.98 9.10
CA ILE A 8 14.80 13.45 9.94
C ILE A 8 15.78 14.57 10.25
N ASP A 9 16.01 14.80 11.54
CA ASP A 9 17.05 15.68 12.07
C ASP A 9 18.41 14.98 11.95
N GLU A 10 19.25 15.46 11.04
CA GLU A 10 20.53 14.83 10.73
C GLU A 10 21.56 14.94 11.87
N GLU A 11 21.45 15.98 12.69
CA GLU A 11 22.34 16.19 13.82
C GLU A 11 22.08 15.17 14.92
N LYS A 12 20.80 14.83 15.14
CA LYS A 12 20.38 13.82 16.12
C LYS A 12 20.49 12.39 15.61
N CYS A 13 20.33 12.17 14.30
CA CYS A 13 20.34 10.82 13.76
C CYS A 13 21.71 10.15 13.94
N THR A 14 21.80 9.06 14.68
CA THR A 14 23.06 8.31 14.88
C THR A 14 23.31 7.22 13.85
N GLY A 15 22.37 7.00 12.92
CA GLY A 15 22.47 5.92 11.93
C GLY A 15 22.17 4.53 12.46
N CYS A 16 21.57 4.39 13.64
CA CYS A 16 21.29 3.10 14.25
C CYS A 16 20.30 2.22 13.44
N GLY A 17 19.55 2.82 12.51
CA GLY A 17 18.68 2.11 11.58
C GLY A 17 17.40 1.52 12.19
N GLN A 18 17.12 1.74 13.47
CA GLN A 18 15.97 1.14 14.17
C GLN A 18 14.61 1.58 13.59
N CYS A 19 14.54 2.75 12.98
CA CYS A 19 13.33 3.27 12.34
C CYS A 19 12.99 2.60 11.00
N ILE A 20 13.95 1.90 10.37
CA ILE A 20 13.80 1.34 9.02
C ILE A 20 12.82 0.15 9.01
N PRO A 21 12.91 -0.84 9.92
CA PRO A 21 11.93 -1.93 9.99
C PRO A 21 10.48 -1.45 10.17
N ASP A 22 10.30 -0.31 10.84
CA ASP A 22 8.99 0.27 11.16
C ASP A 22 8.49 1.25 10.08
N CYS A 23 9.19 1.36 8.95
CA CYS A 23 8.72 2.06 7.78
C CYS A 23 8.03 1.07 6.81
N PRO A 24 6.70 0.90 6.89
CA PRO A 24 5.98 -0.11 6.12
C PRO A 24 6.17 0.00 4.61
N GLU A 25 6.25 1.23 4.14
CA GLU A 25 6.34 1.59 2.73
C GLU A 25 7.79 1.56 2.20
N GLY A 26 8.78 1.27 3.05
CA GLY A 26 10.19 1.30 2.66
C GLY A 26 10.73 2.69 2.33
N ALA A 27 10.03 3.74 2.77
CA ALA A 27 10.40 5.13 2.53
C ALA A 27 11.70 5.55 3.25
N LEU A 28 12.13 4.80 4.27
CA LEU A 28 13.37 5.06 5.02
C LEU A 28 14.45 4.05 4.65
N GLN A 29 15.66 4.54 4.36
CA GLN A 29 16.84 3.71 4.15
C GLN A 29 18.04 4.23 4.94
N LEU A 30 19.00 3.35 5.23
CA LEU A 30 20.28 3.74 5.82
C LEU A 30 21.26 4.05 4.70
N ILE A 31 21.64 5.32 4.60
CA ILE A 31 22.54 5.84 3.58
C ILE A 31 23.65 6.59 4.31
N GLU A 32 24.91 6.24 4.02
CA GLU A 32 26.09 6.90 4.59
C GLU A 32 26.07 7.02 6.13
N GLY A 33 25.53 6.00 6.80
CA GLY A 33 25.44 5.97 8.26
C GLY A 33 24.38 6.89 8.84
N LYS A 34 23.39 7.34 8.07
CA LYS A 34 22.23 8.09 8.54
C LYS A 34 20.93 7.52 7.96
N ALA A 35 19.85 7.62 8.72
CA ALA A 35 18.52 7.34 8.18
C ALA A 35 18.12 8.49 7.23
N ARG A 36 17.65 8.13 6.05
CA ARG A 36 17.20 9.08 5.01
C ARG A 36 15.83 8.68 4.51
N LEU A 37 14.99 9.67 4.25
CA LEU A 37 13.76 9.49 3.50
C LEU A 37 14.12 9.45 2.02
N VAL A 38 13.98 8.27 1.38
CA VAL A 38 14.37 8.10 -0.03
C VAL A 38 13.34 8.68 -0.98
N SER A 39 12.06 8.69 -0.59
CA SER A 39 11.01 9.37 -1.35
C SER A 39 9.81 9.69 -0.46
N ASP A 40 9.36 10.93 -0.57
CA ASP A 40 8.12 11.45 0.02
C ASP A 40 6.88 10.65 -0.35
N LEU A 41 6.91 10.00 -1.51
CA LEU A 41 5.74 9.37 -2.11
C LEU A 41 5.39 8.07 -1.39
N PHE A 42 6.42 7.37 -0.92
CA PHE A 42 6.30 6.22 -0.05
C PHE A 42 6.06 6.63 1.41
N CYS A 43 6.20 7.91 1.76
CA CYS A 43 5.80 8.36 3.08
C CYS A 43 4.27 8.51 3.13
N ASP A 44 3.60 7.58 3.81
CA ASP A 44 2.16 7.66 4.07
C ASP A 44 1.80 8.66 5.19
N GLY A 45 2.82 9.18 5.89
CA GLY A 45 2.68 10.11 7.00
C GLY A 45 2.18 9.46 8.29
N LEU A 46 2.15 8.12 8.38
CA LEU A 46 1.61 7.39 9.53
C LEU A 46 2.42 7.65 10.81
N GLY A 47 3.74 7.78 10.69
CA GLY A 47 4.61 8.07 11.83
C GLY A 47 4.98 6.86 12.69
N ALA A 48 4.79 5.63 12.19
CA ALA A 48 5.19 4.40 12.88
C ALA A 48 6.68 4.41 13.30
N CYS A 49 7.55 5.01 12.48
CA CYS A 49 8.98 5.13 12.74
C CYS A 49 9.37 6.14 13.85
N ILE A 50 8.47 7.03 14.29
CA ILE A 50 8.81 8.12 15.23
C ILE A 50 9.18 7.56 16.60
N GLY A 51 8.35 6.67 17.13
CA GLY A 51 8.53 6.10 18.47
C GLY A 51 9.74 5.18 18.58
N THR A 52 10.26 4.72 17.45
CA THR A 52 11.40 3.78 17.37
C THR A 52 12.74 4.49 17.37
N CYS A 53 12.78 5.80 17.13
CA CYS A 53 14.05 6.52 17.13
C CYS A 53 14.49 6.84 18.57
N PRO A 54 15.56 6.21 19.10
CA PRO A 54 16.00 6.44 20.48
C PRO A 54 16.49 7.89 20.70
N GLU A 55 16.94 8.55 19.63
CA GLU A 55 17.46 9.92 19.64
C GLU A 55 16.36 10.98 19.44
N GLY A 56 15.12 10.56 19.18
CA GLY A 56 14.03 11.48 18.83
C GLY A 56 14.30 12.30 17.57
N ALA A 57 15.07 11.75 16.62
CA ALA A 57 15.49 12.45 15.40
C ALA A 57 14.38 12.54 14.34
N ILE A 58 13.22 11.92 14.54
CA ILE A 58 12.18 11.76 13.53
C ILE A 58 10.94 12.54 13.94
N SER A 59 10.39 13.36 13.03
CA SER A 59 9.17 14.13 13.27
C SER A 59 8.27 14.16 12.03
N VAL A 60 6.99 14.49 12.21
CA VAL A 60 6.03 14.68 11.11
C VAL A 60 5.86 16.17 10.85
N ILE A 61 6.03 16.56 9.60
CA ILE A 61 5.72 17.90 9.10
C ILE A 61 4.59 17.84 8.09
N GLU A 62 3.83 18.92 7.96
CA GLU A 62 2.90 19.10 6.86
C GLU A 62 3.54 19.98 5.79
N ARG A 63 3.71 19.43 4.58
CA ARG A 63 4.18 20.17 3.41
C ARG A 63 3.31 19.93 2.20
N GLU A 64 3.34 20.84 1.23
CA GLU A 64 2.65 20.64 -0.05
C GLU A 64 3.34 19.52 -0.82
N ALA A 65 2.58 18.47 -1.13
CA ALA A 65 2.97 17.43 -2.06
C ALA A 65 2.15 17.61 -3.35
N GLY A 66 2.85 17.79 -4.47
CA GLY A 66 2.27 17.84 -5.81
C GLY A 66 1.81 16.46 -6.29
N ALA A 67 1.37 16.39 -7.55
CA ALA A 67 1.29 15.11 -8.26
C ALA A 67 2.70 14.48 -8.32
N TYR A 68 2.77 13.15 -8.43
CA TYR A 68 4.05 12.44 -8.54
C TYR A 68 4.84 13.00 -9.73
N ASP A 69 6.02 13.56 -9.45
CA ASP A 69 6.97 14.02 -10.46
C ASP A 69 8.32 13.40 -10.12
N GLU A 70 8.74 12.43 -10.93
CA GLU A 70 10.01 11.75 -10.76
C GLU A 70 11.19 12.73 -10.83
N ASN A 71 11.08 13.82 -11.59
CA ASN A 71 12.15 14.81 -11.65
C ASN A 71 12.35 15.51 -10.30
N ALA A 72 11.25 15.84 -9.62
CA ALA A 72 11.30 16.45 -8.29
C ALA A 72 11.84 15.46 -7.23
N VAL A 73 11.61 14.15 -7.41
CA VAL A 73 12.25 13.11 -6.59
C VAL A 73 13.75 13.11 -6.85
N MET A 74 14.15 13.13 -8.11
CA MET A 74 15.55 13.12 -8.51
C MET A 74 16.32 14.39 -8.14
N ASP A 75 15.66 15.55 -8.05
CA ASP A 75 16.23 16.78 -7.49
C ASP A 75 16.70 16.58 -6.04
N ASN A 76 16.02 15.72 -5.27
CA ASN A 76 16.40 15.39 -3.91
C ASN A 76 17.37 14.21 -3.83
N VAL A 77 17.19 13.20 -4.69
CA VAL A 77 18.02 11.97 -4.70
C VAL A 77 19.42 12.22 -5.24
N ALA A 78 19.54 12.97 -6.34
CA ALA A 78 20.80 13.11 -7.06
C ALA A 78 21.92 13.83 -6.26
N PRO A 79 21.64 14.90 -5.49
CA PRO A 79 22.66 15.56 -4.66
C PRO A 79 23.22 14.67 -3.55
N GLN A 80 22.50 13.60 -3.17
CA GLN A 80 22.92 12.67 -2.11
C GLN A 80 23.94 11.62 -2.60
N GLY A 81 24.29 11.63 -3.89
CA GLY A 81 25.39 10.85 -4.43
C GLY A 81 25.00 9.48 -5.01
N ALA A 82 25.99 8.82 -5.60
CA ALA A 82 25.81 7.64 -6.45
C ALA A 82 25.16 6.45 -5.73
N ALA A 83 25.42 6.28 -4.43
CA ALA A 83 24.82 5.18 -3.65
C ALA A 83 23.29 5.33 -3.51
N VAL A 84 22.80 6.56 -3.34
CA VAL A 84 21.37 6.86 -3.20
C VAL A 84 20.66 6.73 -4.54
N ILE A 85 21.29 7.25 -5.59
CA ILE A 85 20.80 7.09 -6.97
C ILE A 85 20.66 5.59 -7.28
N ARG A 86 21.66 4.78 -6.94
CA ARG A 86 21.62 3.32 -7.15
C ARG A 86 20.43 2.69 -6.43
N ALA A 87 20.28 2.95 -5.13
CA ALA A 87 19.22 2.38 -4.32
C ALA A 87 17.82 2.76 -4.82
N HIS A 88 17.65 4.00 -5.28
CA HIS A 88 16.42 4.48 -5.88
C HIS A 88 16.10 3.76 -7.20
N LEU A 89 17.07 3.62 -8.10
CA LEU A 89 16.90 2.91 -9.37
C LEU A 89 16.59 1.41 -9.17
N GLU A 90 17.28 0.74 -8.24
CA GLU A 90 17.00 -0.66 -7.89
C GLU A 90 15.58 -0.82 -7.35
N HIS A 91 15.12 0.13 -6.53
CA HIS A 91 13.78 0.15 -5.99
C HIS A 91 12.71 0.26 -7.09
N LEU A 92 12.81 1.25 -7.99
CA LEU A 92 11.84 1.42 -9.08
C LEU A 92 11.71 0.15 -9.93
N LEU A 93 12.83 -0.51 -10.23
CA LEU A 93 12.82 -1.76 -10.98
C LEU A 93 12.19 -2.92 -10.21
N ASN A 94 12.50 -3.08 -8.92
CA ASN A 94 11.95 -4.16 -8.08
C ASN A 94 10.42 -4.03 -7.87
N HIS A 95 9.89 -2.82 -7.93
CA HIS A 95 8.44 -2.55 -7.87
C HIS A 95 7.75 -2.56 -9.24
N GLY A 96 8.48 -2.79 -10.33
CA GLY A 96 7.92 -2.82 -11.68
C GLY A 96 7.57 -1.45 -12.24
N GLU A 97 8.03 -0.36 -11.61
CA GLU A 97 7.72 1.04 -11.93
C GLU A 97 8.56 1.54 -13.12
N ARG A 98 8.44 0.86 -14.27
CA ARG A 98 9.29 1.07 -15.45
C ARG A 98 9.19 2.47 -16.03
N ALA A 99 8.00 3.08 -16.01
CA ALA A 99 7.80 4.43 -16.53
C ALA A 99 8.52 5.50 -15.69
N LEU A 100 8.55 5.30 -14.37
CA LEU A 100 9.24 6.18 -13.44
C LEU A 100 10.75 5.96 -13.51
N TYR A 101 11.18 4.70 -13.63
CA TYR A 101 12.58 4.37 -13.89
C TYR A 101 13.13 5.09 -15.14
N THR A 102 12.38 5.09 -16.26
CA THR A 102 12.80 5.82 -17.47
C THR A 102 12.96 7.31 -17.20
N GLN A 103 12.01 7.94 -16.49
CA GLN A 103 12.09 9.35 -16.13
C GLN A 103 13.31 9.66 -15.24
N ALA A 104 13.63 8.78 -14.29
CA ALA A 104 14.80 8.91 -13.43
C ALA A 104 16.11 8.87 -14.24
N ILE A 105 16.21 7.96 -15.22
CA ILE A 105 17.36 7.87 -16.13
C ILE A 105 17.47 9.12 -17.01
N GLU A 106 16.35 9.61 -17.57
CA GLU A 106 16.31 10.84 -18.37
C GLU A 106 16.70 12.08 -17.57
N TYR A 107 16.36 12.13 -16.28
CA TYR A 107 16.84 13.16 -15.37
C TYR A 107 18.37 13.10 -15.22
N LEU A 108 18.93 11.92 -14.92
CA LEU A 108 20.38 11.75 -14.72
C LEU A 108 21.16 12.13 -15.98
N ASP A 109 20.68 11.72 -17.16
CA ASP A 109 21.29 12.07 -18.45
C ASP A 109 21.28 13.58 -18.71
N ARG A 110 20.13 14.25 -18.54
CA ARG A 110 20.02 15.71 -18.70
C ARG A 110 20.92 16.49 -17.76
N HIS A 111 21.15 15.98 -16.56
CA HIS A 111 22.01 16.62 -15.55
C HIS A 111 23.46 16.12 -15.59
N GLN A 112 23.82 15.28 -16.57
CA GLN A 112 25.17 14.72 -16.75
C GLN A 112 25.69 13.96 -15.51
N ILE A 113 24.79 13.33 -14.77
CA ILE A 113 25.10 12.55 -13.58
C ILE A 113 25.32 11.10 -14.01
N PRO A 114 26.47 10.48 -13.71
CA PRO A 114 26.72 9.09 -14.08
C PRO A 114 25.68 8.16 -13.45
N VAL A 115 25.06 7.33 -14.29
CA VAL A 115 24.14 6.30 -13.81
C VAL A 115 24.96 5.19 -13.14
N PRO A 116 24.79 4.95 -11.82
CA PRO A 116 25.51 3.88 -11.13
C PRO A 116 25.07 2.51 -11.64
N ASP A 117 25.95 1.51 -11.63
CA ASP A 117 25.56 0.12 -11.94
C ASP A 117 24.53 -0.38 -10.91
N HIS A 118 23.40 -0.91 -11.36
CA HIS A 118 22.25 -1.28 -10.53
C HIS A 118 21.54 -2.50 -11.13
N ARG A 119 20.96 -3.35 -10.28
CA ARG A 119 20.37 -4.63 -10.71
C ARG A 119 19.01 -4.88 -10.07
N ILE A 120 18.18 -5.67 -10.75
CA ILE A 120 16.96 -6.26 -10.14
C ILE A 120 17.42 -7.34 -9.15
N MET A 121 17.11 -7.19 -7.85
CA MET A 121 17.45 -8.22 -6.86
C MET A 121 16.60 -9.47 -7.15
N GLY A 122 17.23 -10.57 -7.56
CA GLY A 122 16.55 -11.86 -7.79
C GLY A 122 17.16 -12.81 -8.83
N HIS A 123 18.27 -12.47 -9.49
CA HIS A 123 18.90 -13.36 -10.47
C HIS A 123 20.44 -13.33 -10.39
N HIS A 124 21.06 -14.23 -9.61
CA HIS A 124 22.23 -15.06 -9.98
C HIS A 124 22.82 -15.86 -8.77
N PRO A 125 23.52 -16.98 -9.02
CA PRO A 125 23.77 -18.07 -8.04
C PRO A 125 25.04 -17.99 -7.19
N ASP A 126 25.92 -16.99 -7.31
CA ASP A 126 27.24 -17.03 -6.64
C ASP A 126 27.64 -15.70 -5.99
N ILE A 127 27.07 -15.38 -4.82
CA ILE A 127 27.68 -14.43 -3.86
C ILE A 127 27.41 -14.93 -2.43
N GLU A 128 28.48 -15.31 -1.73
CA GLU A 128 28.44 -15.71 -0.32
C GLU A 128 27.86 -14.59 0.56
N SER A 129 26.96 -15.00 1.45
CA SER A 129 26.27 -14.17 2.43
C SER A 129 27.26 -13.51 3.41
N ARG A 130 27.55 -12.23 3.22
CA ARG A 130 27.90 -11.33 4.33
C ARG A 130 26.75 -10.35 4.51
N GLY A 131 26.03 -10.54 5.61
CA GLY A 131 24.65 -10.13 5.77
C GLY A 131 24.42 -8.64 5.86
N HIS A 132 23.36 -8.20 5.21
CA HIS A 132 22.21 -7.62 5.90
C HIS A 132 20.97 -8.33 5.35
N PRO A 133 20.03 -8.77 6.19
CA PRO A 133 18.82 -9.38 5.67
C PRO A 133 18.10 -8.27 4.92
N SER A 134 17.88 -8.47 3.63
CA SER A 134 16.95 -7.69 2.84
C SER A 134 15.57 -7.89 3.47
N PHE A 135 15.27 -7.11 4.51
CA PHE A 135 14.04 -7.22 5.26
C PHE A 135 12.94 -6.64 4.38
N ALA A 136 12.20 -7.54 3.75
CA ALA A 136 10.91 -7.26 3.12
C ALA A 136 10.10 -6.37 4.09
N GLY A 137 9.55 -5.26 3.57
CA GLY A 137 8.84 -4.25 4.37
C GLY A 137 7.78 -4.84 5.32
N CYS A 138 7.33 -4.03 6.29
CA CYS A 138 6.41 -4.44 7.36
C CYS A 138 5.36 -5.40 6.80
N PRO A 139 5.29 -6.65 7.30
CA PRO A 139 4.31 -7.61 6.82
C PRO A 139 2.91 -7.03 6.80
N GLY A 140 2.59 -6.10 7.72
CA GLY A 140 1.32 -5.38 7.82
C GLY A 140 0.91 -4.50 6.65
N SER A 141 1.85 -3.96 5.86
CA SER A 141 1.55 -3.12 4.67
C SER A 141 2.13 -3.68 3.37
N ALA A 142 3.00 -4.70 3.47
CA ALA A 142 3.59 -5.34 2.30
C ALA A 142 2.49 -5.95 1.42
N ALA A 143 2.21 -5.32 0.28
CA ALA A 143 1.26 -5.81 -0.71
C ALA A 143 1.66 -7.21 -1.20
N ARG A 144 0.79 -8.18 -1.00
CA ARG A 144 1.05 -9.60 -1.29
C ARG A 144 -0.19 -10.23 -1.91
N SER A 145 0.03 -11.02 -2.95
CA SER A 145 -0.97 -11.97 -3.45
C SER A 145 -0.86 -13.29 -2.68
N ILE A 146 -2.00 -13.84 -2.26
CA ILE A 146 -2.09 -15.13 -1.59
C ILE A 146 -2.68 -16.12 -2.60
N PRO A 147 -1.85 -16.98 -3.22
CA PRO A 147 -2.32 -17.90 -4.24
C PRO A 147 -3.32 -18.90 -3.66
N ARG A 148 -4.48 -19.02 -4.32
CA ARG A 148 -5.49 -20.03 -4.03
C ARG A 148 -5.70 -20.90 -5.27
N LYS A 149 -5.85 -22.21 -5.09
CA LYS A 149 -6.20 -23.10 -6.20
C LYS A 149 -7.62 -22.80 -6.65
N PRO A 150 -7.87 -22.50 -7.95
CA PRO A 150 -9.22 -22.40 -8.47
C PRO A 150 -9.93 -23.75 -8.36
N GLY A 151 -11.15 -23.78 -7.84
CA GLY A 151 -12.04 -24.94 -7.99
C GLY A 151 -11.75 -26.15 -7.11
N GLY A 152 -11.52 -25.95 -5.80
CA GLY A 152 -11.71 -27.06 -4.87
C GLY A 152 -13.18 -27.48 -4.86
N THR A 153 -13.45 -28.75 -5.18
CA THR A 153 -14.74 -29.41 -4.88
C THR A 153 -15.14 -29.10 -3.44
N PRO A 154 -16.44 -29.00 -3.10
CA PRO A 154 -16.85 -29.01 -1.71
C PRO A 154 -16.39 -30.34 -1.12
N VAL A 155 -15.23 -30.34 -0.49
CA VAL A 155 -14.81 -31.43 0.38
C VAL A 155 -15.77 -31.34 1.55
N GLU A 156 -16.83 -32.14 1.47
CA GLU A 156 -17.57 -32.57 2.65
C GLU A 156 -16.55 -32.96 3.70
N GLN A 157 -16.62 -32.29 4.85
CA GLN A 157 -15.93 -32.65 6.07
C GLN A 157 -14.40 -32.54 6.02
N ALA A 158 -13.90 -31.30 5.94
CA ALA A 158 -12.73 -30.92 6.72
C ALA A 158 -13.21 -30.04 7.88
N THR A 159 -12.93 -30.46 9.11
CA THR A 159 -13.24 -29.77 10.35
C THR A 159 -12.48 -28.43 10.41
N GLY A 160 -13.09 -27.38 9.85
CA GLY A 160 -12.58 -26.01 9.83
C GLY A 160 -12.75 -25.34 8.46
N SER A 161 -13.39 -24.17 8.41
CA SER A 161 -13.50 -23.39 7.17
C SER A 161 -12.13 -22.86 6.76
N ALA A 162 -11.63 -23.27 5.59
CA ALA A 162 -10.40 -22.72 5.03
C ALA A 162 -10.56 -21.21 4.74
N SER A 163 -9.50 -20.45 4.94
CA SER A 163 -9.50 -19.01 4.63
C SER A 163 -9.58 -18.77 3.12
N GLU A 164 -10.56 -17.98 2.72
CA GLU A 164 -10.78 -17.52 1.34
C GLU A 164 -9.97 -16.25 0.97
N LEU A 165 -9.12 -15.75 1.87
CA LEU A 165 -8.35 -14.52 1.64
C LEU A 165 -7.33 -14.70 0.51
N ARG A 166 -7.28 -13.74 -0.41
CA ARG A 166 -6.44 -13.78 -1.64
C ARG A 166 -5.37 -12.70 -1.70
N GLN A 167 -5.38 -11.74 -0.78
CA GLN A 167 -4.42 -10.63 -0.76
C GLN A 167 -4.19 -10.12 0.66
N TRP A 168 -3.09 -9.39 0.82
CA TRP A 168 -2.75 -8.65 2.03
C TRP A 168 -2.03 -7.34 1.65
N PRO A 169 -2.20 -6.23 2.39
CA PRO A 169 -3.16 -6.00 3.48
C PRO A 169 -4.61 -5.94 2.99
N VAL A 170 -5.56 -5.80 3.92
CA VAL A 170 -7.00 -5.67 3.63
C VAL A 170 -7.58 -4.30 3.99
N GLN A 171 -6.92 -3.57 4.88
CA GLN A 171 -7.35 -2.25 5.37
C GLN A 171 -7.13 -1.19 4.29
N LEU A 172 -8.17 -0.44 3.92
CA LEU A 172 -8.11 0.57 2.84
C LEU A 172 -6.98 1.58 3.05
N ALA A 173 -6.72 1.97 4.30
CA ALA A 173 -5.60 2.84 4.67
C ALA A 173 -4.24 2.33 4.18
N LEU A 174 -4.02 1.01 4.18
CA LEU A 174 -2.74 0.34 3.90
C LEU A 174 -2.63 -0.21 2.47
N LEU A 175 -3.73 -0.22 1.71
CA LEU A 175 -3.71 -0.76 0.35
C LEU A 175 -2.87 0.12 -0.58
N ASN A 176 -2.00 -0.50 -1.38
CA ASN A 176 -1.36 0.10 -2.54
C ASN A 176 -2.36 0.09 -3.71
N PRO A 177 -2.78 1.27 -4.23
CA PRO A 177 -3.77 1.37 -5.31
C PRO A 177 -3.36 0.73 -6.64
N ARG A 178 -2.06 0.52 -6.86
CA ARG A 178 -1.49 -0.05 -8.09
C ARG A 178 -1.23 -1.55 -8.00
N ALA A 179 -1.64 -2.21 -6.91
CA ALA A 179 -1.34 -3.62 -6.71
C ALA A 179 -2.02 -4.52 -7.75
N SER A 180 -1.25 -5.41 -8.37
CA SER A 180 -1.70 -6.24 -9.49
C SER A 180 -2.84 -7.21 -9.18
N TYR A 181 -3.09 -7.52 -7.90
CA TYR A 181 -4.22 -8.36 -7.51
C TYR A 181 -5.59 -7.71 -7.75
N PHE A 182 -5.66 -6.40 -8.01
CA PHE A 182 -6.90 -5.72 -8.39
C PHE A 182 -7.27 -5.93 -9.87
N GLU A 183 -6.34 -6.41 -10.69
CA GLU A 183 -6.56 -6.54 -12.13
C GLU A 183 -7.57 -7.66 -12.45
N ASN A 184 -8.63 -7.32 -13.19
CA ASN A 184 -9.78 -8.20 -13.49
C ASN A 184 -10.40 -8.83 -12.23
N ALA A 185 -10.45 -8.08 -11.13
CA ALA A 185 -10.94 -8.58 -9.85
C ALA A 185 -12.45 -8.34 -9.65
N ASP A 186 -13.09 -9.27 -8.95
CA ASP A 186 -14.29 -8.98 -8.18
C ASP A 186 -13.89 -8.43 -6.81
N ILE A 187 -14.37 -7.24 -6.44
CA ILE A 187 -14.00 -6.59 -5.18
C ILE A 187 -15.14 -6.74 -4.16
N LEU A 188 -14.78 -7.09 -2.93
CA LEU A 188 -15.63 -7.01 -1.75
C LEU A 188 -15.19 -5.81 -0.91
N ILE A 189 -16.03 -4.80 -0.76
CA ILE A 189 -15.77 -3.65 0.12
C ILE A 189 -16.69 -3.80 1.34
N ALA A 190 -16.12 -4.07 2.50
CA ALA A 190 -16.87 -4.39 3.71
C ALA A 190 -16.57 -3.43 4.87
N ALA A 191 -17.59 -3.08 5.67
CA ALA A 191 -17.36 -2.40 6.93
C ALA A 191 -16.60 -3.31 7.92
N ASP A 192 -15.74 -2.74 8.77
CA ASP A 192 -14.88 -3.50 9.69
C ASP A 192 -15.62 -4.51 10.59
N CYS A 193 -16.85 -4.21 11.00
CA CYS A 193 -17.64 -5.10 11.86
C CYS A 193 -18.21 -6.31 11.12
N VAL A 194 -18.33 -6.26 9.79
CA VAL A 194 -19.02 -7.29 8.98
C VAL A 194 -18.37 -8.67 9.13
N PRO A 195 -17.04 -8.86 9.01
CA PRO A 195 -16.42 -10.17 9.18
C PRO A 195 -16.60 -10.79 10.57
N PHE A 196 -16.85 -9.96 11.59
CA PHE A 196 -17.05 -10.40 12.97
C PHE A 196 -18.52 -10.69 13.29
N ALA A 197 -19.45 -9.92 12.71
CA ALA A 197 -20.88 -10.14 12.89
C ALA A 197 -21.40 -11.30 12.03
N TYR A 198 -20.94 -11.40 10.77
CA TYR A 198 -21.43 -12.40 9.83
C TYR A 198 -20.52 -13.63 9.78
N GLY A 199 -20.83 -14.65 10.59
CA GLY A 199 -19.94 -15.80 10.81
C GLY A 199 -19.55 -16.61 9.56
N SER A 200 -20.32 -16.51 8.46
CA SER A 200 -20.00 -17.19 7.19
C SER A 200 -19.30 -16.28 6.16
N PHE A 201 -18.75 -15.14 6.59
CA PHE A 201 -18.12 -14.11 5.75
C PHE A 201 -17.18 -14.68 4.68
N HIS A 202 -16.25 -15.56 5.06
CA HIS A 202 -15.30 -16.11 4.11
C HIS A 202 -15.99 -16.89 2.98
N ARG A 203 -16.89 -17.80 3.35
CA ARG A 203 -17.58 -18.70 2.43
C ARG A 203 -18.54 -17.97 1.50
N ASP A 204 -19.33 -17.06 2.06
CA ASP A 204 -20.51 -16.51 1.39
C ASP A 204 -20.22 -15.16 0.71
N LEU A 205 -19.25 -14.39 1.21
CA LEU A 205 -18.95 -13.04 0.72
C LEU A 205 -17.55 -12.93 0.11
N LEU A 206 -16.52 -13.48 0.77
CA LEU A 206 -15.12 -13.28 0.36
C LEU A 206 -14.68 -14.20 -0.78
N ARG A 207 -15.22 -15.42 -0.87
CA ARG A 207 -14.79 -16.44 -1.82
C ARG A 207 -14.70 -15.87 -3.24
N GLY A 208 -13.50 -15.99 -3.82
CA GLY A 208 -13.20 -15.54 -5.17
C GLY A 208 -12.93 -14.03 -5.32
N LYS A 209 -13.08 -13.22 -4.27
CA LYS A 209 -12.97 -11.75 -4.33
C LYS A 209 -11.69 -11.23 -3.69
N ILE A 210 -11.34 -9.99 -4.05
CA ILE A 210 -10.35 -9.16 -3.36
C ILE A 210 -11.09 -8.31 -2.33
N VAL A 211 -10.65 -8.34 -1.08
CA VAL A 211 -11.34 -7.61 0.01
C VAL A 211 -10.69 -6.28 0.38
N ILE A 212 -11.53 -5.28 0.60
CA ILE A 212 -11.18 -4.00 1.15
C ILE A 212 -12.05 -3.80 2.38
N ILE A 213 -11.44 -3.49 3.52
CA ILE A 213 -12.18 -3.12 4.73
C ILE A 213 -11.84 -1.70 5.18
N PHE A 214 -12.83 -1.01 5.73
CA PHE A 214 -12.69 0.26 6.41
C PHE A 214 -13.92 0.56 7.27
N CYS A 215 -13.84 1.54 8.16
CA CYS A 215 -14.95 1.98 8.99
C CYS A 215 -15.22 3.48 8.80
N PRO A 216 -16.33 3.88 8.13
CA PRO A 216 -16.64 5.29 7.89
C PRO A 216 -16.84 6.13 9.16
N LYS A 217 -17.02 5.49 10.33
CA LYS A 217 -17.13 6.18 11.63
C LYS A 217 -15.79 6.43 12.31
N LEU A 218 -14.84 5.50 12.18
CA LEU A 218 -13.56 5.55 12.87
C LEU A 218 -12.48 6.19 12.02
N ASP A 219 -12.58 6.02 10.71
CA ASP A 219 -11.63 6.59 9.76
C ASP A 219 -11.91 8.06 9.55
N SER A 220 -10.93 8.89 9.89
CA SER A 220 -11.08 10.36 9.96
C SER A 220 -10.92 11.07 8.62
N ASP A 221 -10.37 10.41 7.60
CA ASP A 221 -10.05 10.99 6.30
C ASP A 221 -10.80 10.29 5.16
N ILE A 222 -12.10 10.57 5.08
CA ILE A 222 -13.00 10.00 4.08
C ILE A 222 -12.61 10.43 2.66
N GLU A 223 -12.12 11.66 2.48
CA GLU A 223 -11.69 12.15 1.17
C GLU A 223 -10.47 11.37 0.65
N LYS A 224 -9.51 11.02 1.52
CA LYS A 224 -8.39 10.14 1.15
C LYS A 224 -8.87 8.77 0.67
N TYR A 225 -9.92 8.22 1.27
CA TYR A 225 -10.48 6.93 0.84
C TYR A 225 -11.22 7.00 -0.49
N ILE A 226 -11.99 8.08 -0.71
CA ILE A 226 -12.61 8.36 -2.01
C ILE A 226 -11.53 8.48 -3.09
N ALA A 227 -10.46 9.24 -2.83
CA ALA A 227 -9.35 9.39 -3.75
C ALA A 227 -8.65 8.05 -4.04
N LYS A 228 -8.37 7.26 -2.99
CA LYS A 228 -7.68 5.98 -3.11
C LYS A 228 -8.50 4.94 -3.89
N LEU A 229 -9.79 4.80 -3.59
CA LEU A 229 -10.68 3.91 -4.33
C LEU A 229 -10.85 4.37 -5.78
N SER A 230 -10.94 5.70 -6.01
CA SER A 230 -10.99 6.25 -7.36
C SER A 230 -9.74 5.91 -8.16
N GLU A 231 -8.55 5.95 -7.53
CA GLU A 231 -7.28 5.52 -8.14
C GLU A 231 -7.29 4.02 -8.49
N ILE A 232 -7.74 3.15 -7.57
CA ILE A 232 -7.89 1.70 -7.82
C ILE A 232 -8.81 1.46 -9.03
N PHE A 233 -10.00 2.08 -9.04
CA PHE A 233 -10.99 1.91 -10.11
C PHE A 233 -10.52 2.46 -11.46
N SER A 234 -9.71 3.52 -11.44
CA SER A 234 -9.17 4.12 -12.67
C SER A 234 -8.01 3.32 -13.26
N THR A 235 -7.20 2.73 -12.38
CA THR A 235 -5.95 2.02 -12.74
C THR A 235 -6.22 0.60 -13.22
N HIS A 236 -7.21 -0.08 -12.67
CA HIS A 236 -7.46 -1.51 -12.90
C HIS A 236 -8.78 -1.78 -13.60
N ALA A 237 -8.85 -2.85 -14.41
CA ALA A 237 -10.12 -3.39 -14.86
C ALA A 237 -10.82 -4.12 -13.70
N ILE A 238 -11.96 -3.61 -13.23
CA ILE A 238 -12.73 -4.22 -12.13
C ILE A 238 -14.02 -4.84 -12.68
N ASN A 239 -14.27 -6.11 -12.36
CA ASN A 239 -15.44 -6.85 -12.87
C ASN A 239 -16.73 -6.48 -12.13
N SER A 240 -16.68 -6.43 -10.80
CA SER A 240 -17.82 -6.10 -9.95
C SER A 240 -17.38 -5.62 -8.57
N ILE A 241 -18.28 -4.90 -7.88
CA ILE A 241 -18.12 -4.49 -6.48
C ILE A 241 -19.28 -5.06 -5.68
N THR A 242 -18.97 -5.75 -4.58
CA THR A 242 -19.94 -6.09 -3.53
C THR A 242 -19.69 -5.18 -2.33
N ALA A 243 -20.63 -4.28 -2.04
CA ALA A 243 -20.59 -3.40 -0.89
C ALA A 243 -21.36 -4.05 0.27
N VAL A 244 -20.69 -4.28 1.40
CA VAL A 244 -21.30 -4.90 2.57
C VAL A 244 -21.12 -4.03 3.79
N HIS A 245 -22.21 -3.71 4.46
CA HIS A 245 -22.17 -2.83 5.62
C HIS A 245 -23.18 -3.27 6.68
N MET A 246 -23.02 -2.80 7.91
CA MET A 246 -23.97 -3.10 8.98
C MET A 246 -25.25 -2.26 8.81
N GLU A 247 -26.36 -2.70 9.40
CA GLU A 247 -27.66 -1.98 9.39
C GLU A 247 -27.63 -0.64 10.14
N VAL A 248 -26.61 -0.41 10.97
CA VAL A 248 -26.47 0.82 11.74
C VAL A 248 -26.21 2.04 10.86
N PRO A 249 -26.74 3.22 11.20
CA PRO A 249 -26.68 4.40 10.33
C PRO A 249 -25.26 4.83 9.99
N CYS A 250 -24.29 4.62 10.89
CA CYS A 250 -22.90 4.99 10.63
C CYS A 250 -22.27 4.19 9.48
N CYS A 251 -22.80 3.01 9.16
CA CYS A 251 -22.27 2.13 8.11
C CYS A 251 -22.75 2.50 6.69
N THR A 252 -23.76 3.35 6.56
CA THR A 252 -24.22 3.90 5.26
C THR A 252 -23.13 4.67 4.51
N GLY A 253 -22.13 5.17 5.25
CA GLY A 253 -20.94 5.82 4.69
C GLY A 253 -20.14 4.93 3.72
N VAL A 254 -20.26 3.61 3.79
CA VAL A 254 -19.58 2.69 2.86
C VAL A 254 -20.04 2.94 1.42
N LEU A 255 -21.35 2.96 1.18
CA LEU A 255 -21.91 3.24 -0.14
C LEU A 255 -21.59 4.65 -0.62
N TYR A 256 -21.68 5.63 0.28
CA TYR A 256 -21.31 7.01 -0.04
C TYR A 256 -19.89 7.09 -0.62
N VAL A 257 -18.92 6.49 0.08
CA VAL A 257 -17.52 6.48 -0.36
C VAL A 257 -17.34 5.77 -1.71
N ILE A 258 -17.98 4.62 -1.90
CA ILE A 258 -17.91 3.85 -3.16
C ILE A 258 -18.49 4.66 -4.32
N ASN A 259 -19.67 5.25 -4.14
CA ASN A 259 -20.35 6.03 -5.18
C ASN A 259 -19.55 7.27 -5.56
N GLN A 260 -18.98 7.98 -4.59
CA GLN A 260 -18.12 9.14 -4.86
C GLN A 260 -16.83 8.73 -5.58
N ALA A 261 -16.23 7.59 -5.22
CA ALA A 261 -15.05 7.08 -5.89
C ALA A 261 -15.33 6.67 -7.35
N LEU A 262 -16.48 6.05 -7.62
CA LEU A 262 -16.95 5.71 -8.98
C LEU A 262 -17.24 6.96 -9.82
N ALA A 263 -17.93 7.94 -9.24
CA ALA A 263 -18.20 9.22 -9.91
C ALA A 263 -16.89 9.93 -10.27
N ARG A 264 -15.92 9.94 -9.35
CA ARG A 264 -14.60 10.54 -9.56
C ARG A 264 -13.74 9.79 -10.57
N SER A 265 -13.81 8.45 -10.62
CA SER A 265 -13.05 7.64 -11.59
C SER A 265 -13.65 7.67 -12.99
N GLY A 266 -14.92 8.09 -13.12
CA GLY A 266 -15.66 8.06 -14.38
C GLY A 266 -15.96 6.64 -14.88
N LYS A 267 -15.81 5.62 -14.02
CA LYS A 267 -16.04 4.21 -14.36
C LYS A 267 -17.46 3.79 -14.01
N THR A 268 -18.04 2.93 -14.84
CA THR A 268 -19.30 2.25 -14.55
C THR A 268 -19.00 0.79 -14.19
N ILE A 269 -19.05 0.47 -12.91
CA ILE A 269 -18.80 -0.88 -12.39
C ILE A 269 -20.09 -1.37 -11.71
N PRO A 270 -20.56 -2.61 -11.95
CA PRO A 270 -21.72 -3.16 -11.24
C PRO A 270 -21.50 -3.21 -9.73
N VAL A 271 -22.41 -2.62 -8.95
CA VAL A 271 -22.37 -2.63 -7.48
C VAL A 271 -23.54 -3.45 -6.94
N LYS A 272 -23.25 -4.43 -6.10
CA LYS A 272 -24.23 -5.17 -5.29
C LYS A 272 -24.11 -4.73 -3.83
N GLU A 273 -25.19 -4.24 -3.25
CA GLU A 273 -25.28 -3.89 -1.83
C GLU A 273 -25.82 -5.07 -1.01
N ILE A 274 -25.27 -5.27 0.19
CA ILE A 274 -25.72 -6.25 1.18
C ILE A 274 -25.67 -5.59 2.56
N THR A 275 -26.78 -5.63 3.29
CA THR A 275 -26.84 -5.15 4.68
C THR A 275 -26.79 -6.32 5.65
N ILE A 276 -26.00 -6.18 6.72
CA ILE A 276 -25.87 -7.15 7.80
C ILE A 276 -26.45 -6.55 9.09
N SER A 277 -27.38 -7.25 9.73
CA SER A 277 -27.93 -6.84 11.02
C SER A 277 -26.91 -6.94 12.15
N ILE A 278 -27.15 -6.27 13.27
CA ILE A 278 -26.30 -6.37 14.47
C ILE A 278 -26.25 -7.81 15.03
N ASP A 279 -27.27 -8.62 14.73
CA ASP A 279 -27.35 -10.04 15.09
C ASP A 279 -26.70 -10.97 14.02
N GLY A 280 -26.08 -10.40 12.99
CA GLY A 280 -25.32 -11.16 12.00
C GLY A 280 -26.16 -11.83 10.92
N GLN A 281 -27.37 -11.32 10.62
CA GLN A 281 -28.22 -11.80 9.53
C GLN A 281 -28.15 -10.87 8.32
N VAL A 282 -28.41 -11.39 7.12
CA VAL A 282 -28.58 -10.54 5.92
C VAL A 282 -29.99 -9.95 5.93
N VAL A 283 -30.11 -8.63 5.74
CA VAL A 283 -31.38 -7.89 5.73
C VAL A 283 -31.57 -7.03 4.49
#